data_AF-A0A3B1D8Y1-F1
#
_entry.id   AF-A0A3B1D8Y1-F1
#
_cell.length_a   1.000
_cell.length_b   1.000
_cell.length_c   1.000
_cell.angle_alpha   90.00
_cell.angle_beta   90.00
_cell.angle_gamma   90.00
#
_symmetry.space_group_name_H-M   'P 1'
#
loop_
_entity.id
_entity.type
_entity.pdbx_description
1 polymer ?
#
loop_
_entity_poly.entity_id
_entity_poly.type
_entity_poly.pdbx_seq_one_letter_code
_entity_poly.pdbx_strand_id
1 'polypeptide(L)'
;MVHCRDAKDDTLKILSGSGISRGVLHCFSGDMDMAERVMAMGLYVSFAGMVTFKNAKRLQEIAACIPDEYLLIETDAPYLSPVPLRGKRNEPSFLLHTARKLAELRDVGVGDIARITTLNAGRLFGIGGGTPVGKIAYRIRDSLYLNITNRCTNACSFCIRFHSDYVKGHNLRLDHEPGIEELKEAIGDPSAYKEVVFCGYGEPLMRLELVKALARWIKDNGGRVRINTNGQANLMYGRNILPELQGIVDSISISLDAQDERTYKTICRPFLKGAYEGVIAFIREAGKYIPDVTVTVVDAPGVDVERCKEIARELNVRFRLRRYNLVG
;
A
#
# COMPACT_ATOMS: atom_id res chain seq x y z
N MET A 1 -26.48 -5.65 -8.04
CA MET A 1 -25.51 -6.58 -8.64
C MET A 1 -25.73 -6.56 -10.13
N VAL A 2 -24.67 -6.45 -10.95
CA VAL A 2 -24.76 -6.39 -12.40
C VAL A 2 -23.86 -7.45 -13.00
N HIS A 3 -24.38 -8.20 -13.97
CA HIS A 3 -23.59 -9.07 -14.83
C HIS A 3 -23.56 -8.45 -16.22
N CYS A 4 -22.40 -8.47 -16.88
CA CYS A 4 -22.26 -8.00 -18.26
C CYS A 4 -21.35 -8.96 -19.02
N ARG A 5 -21.83 -9.39 -20.18
CA ARG A 5 -21.08 -10.19 -21.14
C ARG A 5 -21.36 -9.66 -22.54
N ASP A 6 -20.30 -9.35 -23.27
CA ASP A 6 -20.36 -8.86 -24.66
C ASP A 6 -21.29 -7.65 -24.89
N ALA A 7 -21.56 -6.87 -23.84
CA ALA A 7 -22.52 -5.74 -23.82
C ALA A 7 -21.98 -4.53 -23.06
N LYS A 8 -20.68 -4.25 -23.21
CA LYS A 8 -19.96 -3.22 -22.46
C LYS A 8 -20.61 -1.83 -22.60
N ASP A 9 -20.81 -1.36 -23.83
CA ASP A 9 -21.25 0.02 -24.09
C ASP A 9 -22.68 0.26 -23.61
N ASP A 10 -23.59 -0.70 -23.85
CA ASP A 10 -24.96 -0.63 -23.35
C ASP A 10 -25.02 -0.66 -21.82
N THR A 11 -24.22 -1.53 -21.19
CA THR A 11 -24.13 -1.61 -19.73
C THR A 11 -23.65 -0.29 -19.14
N LEU A 12 -22.57 0.29 -19.67
CA LEU A 12 -22.03 1.57 -19.20
C LEU A 12 -23.02 2.72 -19.41
N LYS A 13 -23.72 2.75 -20.55
CA LYS A 13 -24.76 3.74 -20.83
C LYS A 13 -25.90 3.66 -19.82
N ILE A 14 -26.42 2.45 -19.55
CA ILE A 14 -27.49 2.24 -18.57
C ILE A 14 -27.02 2.62 -17.16
N LEU A 15 -25.83 2.17 -16.75
CA LEU A 15 -25.28 2.47 -15.43
C LEU A 15 -25.11 3.98 -15.22
N SER A 16 -24.54 4.69 -16.19
CA SER A 16 -24.36 6.15 -16.10
C SER A 16 -25.67 6.92 -15.97
N GLY A 17 -26.75 6.45 -16.62
CA GLY A 17 -28.08 7.06 -16.51
C GLY A 17 -28.88 6.65 -15.27
N SER A 18 -28.44 5.63 -14.53
CA SER A 18 -29.20 5.07 -13.40
C SER A 18 -29.07 5.84 -12.10
N GLY A 19 -28.03 6.67 -11.95
CA GLY A 19 -27.71 7.35 -10.69
C GLY A 19 -27.21 6.43 -9.57
N ILE A 20 -26.94 5.14 -9.86
CA ILE A 20 -26.38 4.20 -8.89
C ILE A 20 -24.96 4.65 -8.52
N SER A 21 -24.71 4.75 -7.22
CA SER A 21 -23.40 5.07 -6.65
C SER A 21 -22.78 3.93 -5.85
N ARG A 22 -23.46 2.77 -5.81
CA ARG A 22 -23.05 1.58 -5.05
C ARG A 22 -23.59 0.32 -5.69
N GLY A 23 -22.69 -0.58 -6.06
CA GLY A 23 -23.03 -1.85 -6.69
C GLY A 23 -21.80 -2.70 -6.94
N VAL A 24 -21.98 -3.83 -7.61
CA VAL A 24 -20.87 -4.71 -7.99
C VAL A 24 -21.12 -5.25 -9.39
N LEU A 25 -20.09 -5.21 -10.22
CA LEU A 25 -19.99 -6.03 -11.41
C LEU A 25 -19.50 -7.41 -10.98
N HIS A 26 -20.46 -8.31 -10.86
CA HIS A 26 -20.21 -9.70 -10.49
C HIS A 26 -19.65 -10.45 -11.70
N CYS A 27 -18.79 -11.43 -11.44
CA CYS A 27 -18.16 -12.29 -12.44
C CYS A 27 -17.52 -11.45 -13.56
N PHE A 28 -16.69 -10.49 -13.15
CA PHE A 28 -16.15 -9.50 -14.07
C PHE A 28 -15.38 -10.16 -15.22
N SER A 29 -15.75 -9.79 -16.44
CA SER A 29 -15.17 -10.29 -17.68
C SER A 29 -14.85 -9.18 -18.69
N GLY A 30 -14.97 -7.91 -18.27
CA GLY A 30 -14.70 -6.74 -19.08
C GLY A 30 -13.21 -6.40 -19.19
N ASP A 31 -12.94 -5.19 -19.68
CA ASP A 31 -11.59 -4.65 -19.83
C ASP A 31 -11.27 -3.53 -18.84
N MET A 32 -10.05 -3.01 -18.88
CA MET A 32 -9.59 -1.98 -17.95
C MET A 32 -10.43 -0.70 -18.04
N ASP A 33 -10.80 -0.25 -19.25
CA ASP A 33 -11.68 0.92 -19.41
C ASP A 33 -13.07 0.68 -18.79
N MET A 34 -13.64 -0.53 -18.92
CA MET A 34 -14.88 -0.86 -18.22
C MET A 34 -14.69 -0.83 -16.71
N ALA A 35 -13.61 -1.43 -16.18
CA ALA A 35 -13.31 -1.45 -14.75
C ALA A 35 -13.16 -0.03 -14.19
N GLU A 36 -12.39 0.83 -14.85
CA GLU A 36 -12.15 2.22 -14.45
C GLU A 36 -13.47 3.02 -14.41
N ARG A 37 -14.30 2.89 -15.45
CA ARG A 37 -15.58 3.61 -15.53
C ARG A 37 -16.56 3.17 -14.45
N VAL A 38 -16.66 1.88 -14.15
CA VAL A 38 -17.58 1.42 -13.10
C VAL A 38 -17.09 1.78 -11.70
N MET A 39 -15.77 1.75 -11.47
CA MET A 39 -15.18 2.23 -10.21
C MET A 39 -15.39 3.74 -10.04
N ALA A 40 -15.28 4.53 -11.11
CA ALA A 40 -15.60 5.95 -11.09
C ALA A 40 -17.08 6.24 -10.76
N MET A 41 -17.98 5.28 -11.04
CA MET A 41 -19.39 5.32 -10.64
C MET A 41 -19.64 4.78 -9.22
N GLY A 42 -18.60 4.33 -8.49
CA GLY A 42 -18.72 3.76 -7.13
C GLY A 42 -19.08 2.27 -7.09
N LEU A 43 -18.95 1.55 -8.22
CA LEU A 43 -19.20 0.11 -8.28
C LEU A 43 -17.91 -0.70 -8.08
N TYR A 44 -18.05 -1.79 -7.35
CA TYR A 44 -17.00 -2.79 -7.10
C TYR A 44 -16.85 -3.74 -8.30
N VAL A 45 -15.69 -4.38 -8.38
CA VAL A 45 -15.37 -5.42 -9.36
C VAL A 45 -15.11 -6.73 -8.63
N SER A 46 -15.86 -7.77 -8.98
CA SER A 46 -15.75 -9.09 -8.34
C SER A 46 -15.16 -10.13 -9.28
N PHE A 47 -14.15 -10.84 -8.81
CA PHE A 47 -13.50 -11.91 -9.57
C PHE A 47 -13.98 -13.30 -9.11
N ALA A 48 -14.49 -14.06 -10.07
CA ALA A 48 -14.84 -15.48 -9.89
C ALA A 48 -13.66 -16.41 -10.25
N GLY A 49 -13.89 -17.72 -10.22
CA GLY A 49 -12.85 -18.73 -10.46
C GLY A 49 -12.14 -18.63 -11.82
N MET A 50 -12.71 -17.94 -12.81
CA MET A 50 -12.07 -17.69 -14.12
C MET A 50 -10.69 -17.04 -14.01
N VAL A 51 -10.43 -16.22 -12.99
CA VAL A 51 -9.12 -15.56 -12.79
C VAL A 51 -7.98 -16.59 -12.63
N THR A 52 -8.30 -17.81 -12.20
CA THR A 52 -7.34 -18.91 -12.04
C THR A 52 -7.01 -19.63 -13.35
N PHE A 53 -7.71 -19.33 -14.44
CA PHE A 53 -7.53 -20.03 -15.71
C PHE A 53 -6.29 -19.54 -16.45
N LYS A 54 -5.53 -20.46 -17.05
CA LYS A 54 -4.28 -20.15 -17.76
C LYS A 54 -4.43 -19.16 -18.93
N ASN A 55 -5.60 -19.12 -19.55
CA ASN A 55 -5.92 -18.26 -20.70
C ASN A 55 -6.50 -16.90 -20.30
N ALA A 56 -6.80 -16.67 -19.02
CA ALA A 56 -7.43 -15.44 -18.54
C ALA A 56 -6.45 -14.28 -18.30
N LYS A 57 -5.42 -14.12 -19.16
CA LYS A 57 -4.32 -13.16 -18.95
C LYS A 57 -4.80 -11.72 -18.74
N ARG A 58 -5.71 -11.23 -19.60
CA ARG A 58 -6.29 -9.89 -19.50
C ARG A 58 -7.02 -9.68 -18.17
N LEU A 59 -7.76 -10.70 -17.71
CA LEU A 59 -8.47 -10.66 -16.43
C LEU A 59 -7.48 -10.63 -15.26
N GLN A 60 -6.39 -11.39 -15.35
CA GLN A 60 -5.33 -11.42 -14.35
C GLN A 60 -4.58 -10.08 -14.27
N GLU A 61 -4.32 -9.41 -15.39
CA GLU A 61 -3.72 -8.07 -15.43
C GLU A 61 -4.61 -7.05 -14.71
N ILE A 62 -5.91 -7.05 -14.99
CA ILE A 62 -6.88 -6.17 -14.31
C ILE A 62 -6.92 -6.50 -12.81
N ALA A 63 -7.03 -7.79 -12.46
CA ALA A 63 -7.03 -8.25 -11.07
C ALA A 63 -5.75 -7.87 -10.29
N ALA A 64 -4.61 -7.74 -10.98
CA ALA A 64 -3.35 -7.28 -10.38
C ALA A 64 -3.34 -5.77 -10.10
N CYS A 65 -4.09 -4.97 -10.87
CA CYS A 65 -3.95 -3.52 -10.89
C CYS A 65 -5.13 -2.73 -10.31
N ILE A 66 -6.34 -3.29 -10.19
CA ILE A 66 -7.45 -2.51 -9.63
C ILE A 66 -7.17 -2.09 -8.17
N PRO A 67 -7.66 -0.92 -7.72
CA PRO A 67 -7.49 -0.48 -6.34
C PRO A 67 -8.10 -1.47 -5.34
N ASP A 68 -7.45 -1.63 -4.18
CA ASP A 68 -7.87 -2.59 -3.16
C ASP A 68 -9.32 -2.34 -2.70
N GLU A 69 -9.78 -1.08 -2.67
CA GLU A 69 -11.11 -0.69 -2.18
C GLU A 69 -12.28 -1.05 -3.10
N TYR A 70 -12.02 -1.45 -4.35
CA TYR A 70 -13.03 -1.94 -5.29
C TYR A 70 -12.96 -3.45 -5.52
N LEU A 71 -11.99 -4.14 -4.93
CA LEU A 71 -11.75 -5.57 -5.14
C LEU A 71 -12.72 -6.45 -4.34
N LEU A 72 -13.44 -7.33 -5.03
CA LEU A 72 -14.22 -8.42 -4.43
C LEU A 72 -13.84 -9.77 -5.05
N ILE A 73 -14.18 -10.83 -4.33
CA ILE A 73 -14.14 -12.21 -4.84
C ILE A 73 -15.47 -12.88 -4.61
N GLU A 74 -15.77 -13.83 -5.48
CA GLU A 74 -16.99 -14.62 -5.42
C GLU A 74 -16.76 -16.02 -5.98
N THR A 75 -17.75 -16.89 -5.79
CA THR A 75 -17.72 -18.23 -6.38
C THR A 75 -18.40 -18.30 -7.73
N ASP A 76 -19.48 -17.55 -7.95
CA ASP A 76 -20.42 -17.77 -9.07
C ASP A 76 -20.91 -19.23 -9.13
N ALA A 77 -21.10 -19.84 -7.95
CA ALA A 77 -21.57 -21.21 -7.83
C ALA A 77 -23.02 -21.35 -8.36
N PRO A 78 -23.35 -22.45 -9.05
CA PRO A 78 -22.59 -23.71 -9.16
C PRO A 78 -21.58 -23.77 -10.31
N TYR A 79 -21.34 -22.67 -11.02
CA TYR A 79 -20.49 -22.61 -12.21
C TYR A 79 -19.09 -22.07 -11.91
N LEU A 80 -18.21 -22.04 -12.92
CA LEU A 80 -16.90 -21.39 -12.88
C LEU A 80 -15.94 -21.87 -11.77
N SER A 81 -15.91 -23.18 -11.52
CA SER A 81 -14.96 -23.78 -10.58
C SER A 81 -13.51 -23.37 -10.89
N PRO A 82 -12.76 -22.85 -9.89
CA PRO A 82 -11.38 -22.42 -10.07
C PRO A 82 -10.45 -23.60 -10.31
N VAL A 83 -9.27 -23.37 -10.89
CA VAL A 83 -8.16 -24.34 -10.92
C VAL A 83 -7.68 -24.57 -9.47
N PRO A 84 -7.49 -25.82 -9.03
CA PRO A 84 -7.41 -27.08 -9.80
C PRO A 84 -8.72 -27.87 -9.96
N LEU A 85 -9.86 -27.29 -9.60
CA LEU A 85 -11.19 -27.95 -9.54
C LEU A 85 -12.05 -27.69 -10.77
N ARG A 86 -11.46 -27.17 -11.85
CA ARG A 86 -12.16 -26.86 -13.11
C ARG A 86 -12.90 -28.08 -13.65
N GLY A 87 -14.14 -27.88 -14.08
CA GLY A 87 -15.02 -28.95 -14.58
C GLY A 87 -15.84 -29.68 -13.50
N LYS A 88 -15.55 -29.45 -12.21
CA LYS A 88 -16.41 -29.90 -11.09
C LYS A 88 -17.50 -28.86 -10.82
N ARG A 89 -18.55 -29.24 -10.08
CA ARG A 89 -19.54 -28.29 -9.54
C ARG A 89 -18.86 -27.35 -8.54
N ASN A 90 -19.08 -26.05 -8.68
CA ASN A 90 -18.44 -25.06 -7.81
C ASN A 90 -19.20 -24.91 -6.49
N GLU A 91 -18.48 -24.56 -5.44
CA GLU A 91 -19.01 -24.37 -4.09
C GLU A 91 -18.23 -23.31 -3.30
N PRO A 92 -18.83 -22.70 -2.25
CA PRO A 92 -18.18 -21.67 -1.42
C PRO A 92 -16.77 -22.01 -0.93
N SER A 93 -16.50 -23.28 -0.62
CA SER A 93 -15.19 -23.73 -0.11
C SER A 93 -14.06 -23.49 -1.13
N PHE A 94 -14.37 -23.45 -2.43
CA PHE A 94 -13.38 -23.29 -3.50
C PHE A 94 -12.90 -21.84 -3.67
N LEU A 95 -13.55 -20.87 -3.03
CA LEU A 95 -13.17 -19.45 -3.03
C LEU A 95 -11.71 -19.24 -2.59
N LEU A 96 -11.18 -20.14 -1.75
CA LEU A 96 -9.78 -20.14 -1.33
C LEU A 96 -8.80 -20.21 -2.52
N HIS A 97 -9.14 -20.93 -3.60
CA HIS A 97 -8.30 -21.00 -4.80
C HIS A 97 -8.28 -19.68 -5.57
N THR A 98 -9.43 -19.01 -5.68
CA THR A 98 -9.53 -17.66 -6.25
C THR A 98 -8.70 -16.67 -5.43
N ALA A 99 -8.83 -16.69 -4.10
CA ALA A 99 -8.07 -15.82 -3.20
C ALA A 99 -6.55 -16.07 -3.30
N ARG A 100 -6.12 -17.34 -3.39
CA ARG A 100 -4.71 -17.70 -3.61
C ARG A 100 -4.17 -17.15 -4.92
N LYS A 101 -4.95 -17.23 -6.01
CA LYS A 101 -4.50 -16.68 -7.30
C LYS A 101 -4.38 -15.16 -7.25
N LEU A 102 -5.32 -14.46 -6.63
CA LEU A 102 -5.21 -13.01 -6.47
C LEU A 102 -4.03 -12.60 -5.59
N ALA A 103 -3.76 -13.36 -4.53
CA ALA A 103 -2.61 -13.15 -3.65
C ALA A 103 -1.28 -13.25 -4.44
N GLU A 104 -1.16 -14.26 -5.30
CA GLU A 104 -0.02 -14.43 -6.23
C GLU A 104 0.11 -13.24 -7.20
N LEU A 105 -0.99 -12.87 -7.87
CA LEU A 105 -0.98 -11.79 -8.88
C LEU A 105 -0.64 -10.41 -8.29
N ARG A 106 -0.96 -10.19 -7.01
CA ARG A 106 -0.79 -8.91 -6.32
C ARG A 106 0.42 -8.89 -5.38
N ASP A 107 1.20 -9.97 -5.31
CA ASP A 107 2.35 -10.12 -4.39
C ASP A 107 1.99 -9.82 -2.92
N VAL A 108 0.90 -10.42 -2.43
CA VAL A 108 0.40 -10.27 -1.05
C VAL A 108 0.04 -11.63 -0.44
N GLY A 109 -0.23 -11.68 0.87
CA GLY A 109 -0.72 -12.90 1.51
C GLY A 109 -2.19 -13.19 1.21
N VAL A 110 -2.61 -14.46 1.31
CA VAL A 110 -4.04 -14.84 1.19
C VAL A 110 -4.88 -14.14 2.26
N GLY A 111 -4.33 -13.97 3.47
CA GLY A 111 -4.98 -13.22 4.54
C GLY A 111 -5.20 -11.75 4.19
N ASP A 112 -4.34 -11.16 3.35
CA ASP A 112 -4.53 -9.78 2.88
C ASP A 112 -5.73 -9.69 1.94
N ILE A 113 -5.84 -10.61 0.99
CA ILE A 113 -7.01 -10.69 0.09
C ILE A 113 -8.28 -10.88 0.91
N ALA A 114 -8.30 -11.84 1.83
CA ALA A 114 -9.47 -12.12 2.66
C ALA A 114 -9.92 -10.87 3.44
N ARG A 115 -8.99 -10.15 4.07
CA ARG A 115 -9.31 -8.94 4.83
C ARG A 115 -9.74 -7.78 3.92
N ILE A 116 -9.12 -7.58 2.75
CA ILE A 116 -9.54 -6.57 1.76
C ILE A 116 -10.97 -6.85 1.30
N THR A 117 -11.24 -8.06 0.82
CA THR A 117 -12.55 -8.39 0.24
C THR A 117 -13.65 -8.45 1.30
N THR A 118 -13.33 -8.85 2.54
CA THR A 118 -14.28 -8.82 3.66
C THR A 118 -14.67 -7.39 4.03
N LEU A 119 -13.69 -6.48 4.13
CA LEU A 119 -13.97 -5.06 4.37
C LEU A 119 -14.85 -4.48 3.26
N ASN A 120 -14.54 -4.77 2.00
CA ASN A 120 -15.29 -4.29 0.85
C ASN A 120 -16.70 -4.87 0.80
N ALA A 121 -16.88 -6.15 1.11
CA ALA A 121 -18.20 -6.78 1.23
C ALA A 121 -19.01 -6.12 2.36
N GLY A 122 -18.38 -5.84 3.51
CA GLY A 122 -18.99 -5.10 4.61
C GLY A 122 -19.48 -3.72 4.19
N ARG A 123 -18.65 -2.96 3.47
CA ARG A 123 -19.02 -1.65 2.91
C ARG A 123 -20.10 -1.73 1.86
N LEU A 124 -20.03 -2.70 0.94
CA LEU A 124 -20.97 -2.86 -0.16
C LEU A 124 -22.33 -3.38 0.29
N PHE A 125 -22.38 -4.26 1.29
CA PHE A 125 -23.64 -4.89 1.74
C PHE A 125 -24.13 -4.36 3.09
N GLY A 126 -23.37 -3.50 3.78
CA GLY A 126 -23.75 -2.96 5.09
C GLY A 126 -23.69 -4.00 6.20
N ILE A 127 -22.74 -4.94 6.12
CA ILE A 127 -22.58 -6.07 7.06
C ILE A 127 -21.28 -5.95 7.85
N GLY A 128 -21.22 -6.48 9.07
CA GLY A 128 -19.99 -6.50 9.88
C GLY A 128 -19.72 -5.21 10.66
N GLY A 129 -20.70 -4.75 11.44
CA GLY A 129 -20.69 -3.47 12.15
C GLY A 129 -19.50 -3.22 13.10
N GLY A 130 -19.12 -1.94 13.20
CA GLY A 130 -18.10 -1.39 14.09
C GLY A 130 -17.53 -0.09 13.50
N THR A 131 -17.25 0.91 14.35
CA THR A 131 -16.50 2.10 13.91
C THR A 131 -15.06 1.65 13.63
N PRO A 132 -14.53 1.83 12.41
CA PRO A 132 -13.18 1.40 12.10
C PRO A 132 -12.16 2.20 12.93
N VAL A 133 -11.45 1.55 13.83
CA VAL A 133 -10.38 2.18 14.63
C VAL A 133 -9.07 2.17 13.84
N GLY A 134 -8.32 3.26 13.92
CA GLY A 134 -6.99 3.37 13.33
C GLY A 134 -6.04 2.31 13.88
N LYS A 135 -5.35 1.60 13.00
CA LYS A 135 -4.33 0.61 13.35
C LYS A 135 -2.99 1.31 13.56
N ILE A 136 -2.42 1.12 14.75
CA ILE A 136 -1.07 1.56 15.12
C ILE A 136 0.00 0.55 14.67
N ALA A 137 -0.38 -0.72 14.53
CA ALA A 137 0.43 -1.79 13.98
C ALA A 137 -0.43 -2.66 13.05
N TYR A 138 0.12 -3.04 11.91
CA TYR A 138 -0.59 -3.83 10.90
C TYR A 138 0.38 -4.70 10.11
N ARG A 139 -0.04 -5.92 9.77
CA ARG A 139 0.78 -6.85 9.00
C ARG A 139 0.44 -6.77 7.51
N ILE A 140 1.48 -6.73 6.68
CA ILE A 140 1.39 -6.95 5.24
C ILE A 140 2.46 -8.00 4.92
N ARG A 141 2.06 -9.12 4.30
CA ARG A 141 2.95 -10.28 4.09
C ARG A 141 3.58 -10.73 5.42
N ASP A 142 4.91 -10.82 5.49
CA ASP A 142 5.66 -11.30 6.65
C ASP A 142 6.28 -10.17 7.49
N SER A 143 5.95 -8.91 7.20
CA SER A 143 6.48 -7.74 7.90
C SER A 143 5.39 -7.05 8.72
N LEU A 144 5.76 -6.54 9.89
CA LEU A 144 4.90 -5.70 10.71
C LEU A 144 5.17 -4.23 10.41
N TYR A 145 4.13 -3.46 10.15
CA TYR A 145 4.21 -2.02 9.86
C TYR A 145 3.65 -1.23 11.03
N LEU A 146 4.37 -0.18 11.43
CA LEU A 146 4.01 0.72 12.52
C LEU A 146 3.54 2.06 11.96
N ASN A 147 2.33 2.42 12.31
CA ASN A 147 1.71 3.70 12.00
C ASN A 147 1.67 4.55 13.28
N ILE A 148 2.64 5.45 13.39
CA ILE A 148 2.92 6.13 14.66
C ILE A 148 2.51 7.60 14.67
N THR A 149 2.06 8.15 13.54
CA THR A 149 1.61 9.55 13.45
C THR A 149 0.82 9.78 12.17
N ASN A 150 -0.13 10.71 12.22
CA ASN A 150 -0.80 11.26 11.03
C ASN A 150 -0.04 12.47 10.44
N ARG A 151 0.95 13.03 11.17
CA ARG A 151 1.70 14.24 10.78
C ARG A 151 2.76 13.88 9.75
N CYS A 152 2.99 14.76 8.79
CA CYS A 152 4.02 14.55 7.76
C CYS A 152 4.66 15.89 7.40
N THR A 153 5.91 15.87 6.96
CA THR A 153 6.62 17.05 6.46
C THR A 153 6.26 17.39 5.00
N ASN A 154 5.49 16.52 4.35
CA ASN A 154 5.02 16.64 2.97
C ASN A 154 3.50 16.53 2.87
N ALA A 155 2.95 17.16 1.83
CA ALA A 155 1.57 17.00 1.37
C ALA A 155 1.53 16.40 -0.05
N CYS A 156 2.20 15.26 -0.25
CA CYS A 156 2.37 14.69 -1.59
C CYS A 156 1.02 14.45 -2.29
N SER A 157 0.93 14.82 -3.57
CA SER A 157 -0.29 14.65 -4.39
C SER A 157 -0.70 13.18 -4.55
N PHE A 158 0.27 12.27 -4.48
CA PHE A 158 0.09 10.82 -4.59
C PHE A 158 -0.10 10.11 -3.23
N CYS A 159 -0.08 10.84 -2.11
CA CYS A 159 -0.15 10.20 -0.81
C CYS A 159 -1.57 9.65 -0.53
N ILE A 160 -1.67 8.35 -0.28
CA ILE A 160 -2.94 7.66 0.00
C ILE A 160 -3.73 8.29 1.16
N ARG A 161 -3.04 8.93 2.12
CA ARG A 161 -3.64 9.64 3.26
C ARG A 161 -4.69 10.69 2.85
N PHE A 162 -4.65 11.19 1.62
CA PHE A 162 -5.63 12.17 1.12
C PHE A 162 -6.77 11.55 0.30
N HIS A 163 -6.70 10.25 0.00
CA HIS A 163 -7.61 9.56 -0.92
C HIS A 163 -8.38 8.42 -0.25
N SER A 164 -7.79 7.75 0.73
CA SER A 164 -8.41 6.68 1.49
C SER A 164 -7.91 6.72 2.92
N ASP A 165 -8.68 6.14 3.84
CA ASP A 165 -8.23 5.82 5.20
C ASP A 165 -7.67 4.39 5.29
N TYR A 166 -7.62 3.65 4.18
CA TYR A 166 -7.27 2.24 4.17
C TYR A 166 -6.09 1.93 3.28
N VAL A 167 -5.18 1.10 3.79
CA VAL A 167 -4.09 0.51 3.00
C VAL A 167 -4.13 -0.97 3.24
N LYS A 168 -4.26 -1.74 2.14
CA LYS A 168 -4.46 -3.19 2.21
C LYS A 168 -5.50 -3.46 3.30
N GLY A 169 -6.72 -2.93 3.17
CA GLY A 169 -7.85 -3.09 4.11
C GLY A 169 -7.61 -2.87 5.62
N HIS A 170 -6.52 -2.24 6.04
CA HIS A 170 -6.31 -1.75 7.40
C HIS A 170 -6.63 -0.26 7.45
N ASN A 171 -7.47 0.19 8.39
CA ASN A 171 -7.67 1.63 8.62
C ASN A 171 -6.40 2.21 9.24
N LEU A 172 -5.74 3.14 8.56
CA LEU A 172 -4.51 3.80 9.04
C LEU A 172 -4.75 5.22 9.55
N ARG A 173 -5.99 5.72 9.55
CA ARG A 173 -6.30 7.01 10.18
C ARG A 173 -6.29 6.85 11.69
N LEU A 174 -5.23 7.34 12.33
CA LEU A 174 -5.14 7.32 13.79
C LEU A 174 -6.10 8.35 14.39
N ASP A 175 -6.72 8.00 15.52
CA ASP A 175 -7.48 8.90 16.38
C ASP A 175 -6.60 9.60 17.43
N HIS A 176 -5.42 9.05 17.72
CA HIS A 176 -4.40 9.63 18.61
C HIS A 176 -2.97 9.27 18.18
N GLU A 177 -1.94 9.92 18.73
CA GLU A 177 -0.55 9.47 18.53
C GLU A 177 -0.20 8.38 19.55
N PRO A 178 0.11 7.14 19.12
CA PRO A 178 0.29 6.03 20.06
C PRO A 178 1.53 6.20 20.94
N GLY A 179 1.45 5.68 22.15
CA GLY A 179 2.56 5.65 23.12
C GLY A 179 3.56 4.54 22.81
N ILE A 180 4.73 4.56 23.48
CA ILE A 180 5.74 3.50 23.30
C ILE A 180 5.25 2.15 23.84
N GLU A 181 4.58 2.12 24.99
CA GLU A 181 4.09 0.87 25.59
C GLU A 181 2.96 0.25 24.76
N GLU A 182 2.06 1.07 24.23
CA GLU A 182 1.02 0.66 23.30
C GLU A 182 1.61 0.02 22.02
N LEU A 183 2.68 0.61 21.49
CA LEU A 183 3.38 0.05 20.33
C LEU A 183 4.10 -1.26 20.66
N LYS A 184 4.73 -1.38 21.83
CA LYS A 184 5.35 -2.64 22.26
C LYS A 184 4.30 -3.76 22.40
N GLU A 185 3.17 -3.45 23.04
CA GLU A 185 2.05 -4.39 23.16
C GLU A 185 1.52 -4.80 21.78
N ALA A 186 1.34 -3.84 20.87
CA ALA A 186 0.87 -4.11 19.52
C ALA A 186 1.88 -4.89 18.65
N ILE A 187 3.19 -4.77 18.92
CA ILE A 187 4.22 -5.57 18.26
C ILE A 187 4.22 -7.01 18.77
N GLY A 188 4.11 -7.20 20.08
CA GLY A 188 4.29 -8.51 20.72
C GLY A 188 5.74 -8.97 20.59
N ASP A 189 5.97 -10.12 19.95
CA ASP A 189 7.31 -10.66 19.66
C ASP A 189 7.86 -10.10 18.33
N PRO A 190 8.88 -9.21 18.35
CA PRO A 190 9.43 -8.64 17.12
C PRO A 190 10.16 -9.66 16.24
N SER A 191 10.63 -10.78 16.81
CA SER A 191 11.35 -11.84 16.08
C SER A 191 10.42 -12.69 15.20
N ALA A 192 9.12 -12.62 15.44
CA ALA A 192 8.09 -13.32 14.65
C ALA A 192 7.89 -12.73 13.25
N TYR A 193 8.51 -11.59 12.94
CA TYR A 193 8.37 -10.89 11.66
C TYR A 193 9.71 -10.87 10.92
N LYS A 194 9.64 -10.83 9.58
CA LYS A 194 10.82 -10.57 8.73
C LYS A 194 11.51 -9.26 9.12
N GLU A 195 10.71 -8.25 9.43
CA GLU A 195 11.14 -6.92 9.87
C GLU A 195 9.94 -6.16 10.44
N VAL A 196 10.24 -5.21 11.34
CA VAL A 196 9.33 -4.18 11.84
C VAL A 196 9.64 -2.87 11.13
N VAL A 197 8.63 -2.29 10.49
CA VAL A 197 8.76 -1.18 9.55
C VAL A 197 8.06 0.05 10.10
N PHE A 198 8.79 1.13 10.36
CA PHE A 198 8.19 2.43 10.63
C PHE A 198 7.66 3.02 9.31
N CYS A 199 6.35 2.85 9.07
CA CYS A 199 5.67 3.27 7.86
C CYS A 199 4.16 3.28 8.07
N GLY A 200 3.55 4.45 7.85
CA GLY A 200 2.11 4.68 8.01
C GLY A 200 1.66 5.89 7.21
N TYR A 201 0.69 6.64 7.73
CA TYR A 201 0.18 7.86 7.08
C TYR A 201 1.09 9.07 7.22
N GLY A 202 1.82 9.14 8.33
CA GLY A 202 2.75 10.22 8.62
C GLY A 202 4.21 9.91 8.35
N GLU A 203 5.04 10.92 8.54
CA GLU A 203 6.51 10.84 8.53
C GLU A 203 6.98 10.33 9.90
N PRO A 204 7.50 9.10 9.99
CA PRO A 204 7.87 8.51 11.29
C PRO A 204 8.95 9.31 12.01
N LEU A 205 9.91 9.90 11.28
CA LEU A 205 11.01 10.65 11.89
C LEU A 205 10.58 11.98 12.50
N MET A 206 9.32 12.41 12.37
CA MET A 206 8.76 13.49 13.20
C MET A 206 8.68 13.13 14.68
N ARG A 207 8.71 11.82 15.00
CA ARG A 207 8.72 11.29 16.38
C ARG A 207 10.06 10.60 16.69
N LEU A 208 11.19 11.26 16.36
CA LEU A 208 12.54 10.69 16.44
C LEU A 208 12.85 9.97 17.76
N GLU A 209 12.55 10.57 18.91
CA GLU A 209 12.84 9.94 20.21
C GLU A 209 12.04 8.65 20.45
N LEU A 210 10.78 8.62 20.03
CA LEU A 210 9.96 7.41 20.07
C LEU A 210 10.51 6.34 19.11
N VAL A 211 10.87 6.73 17.88
CA VAL A 211 11.48 5.81 16.90
C VAL A 211 12.77 5.22 17.44
N LYS A 212 13.67 6.03 18.02
CA LYS A 212 14.93 5.56 18.62
C LYS A 212 14.69 4.60 19.77
N ALA A 213 13.81 4.95 20.71
CA ALA A 213 13.52 4.12 21.87
C ALA A 213 12.89 2.78 21.48
N LEU A 214 11.93 2.80 20.55
CA LEU A 214 11.26 1.59 20.10
C LEU A 214 12.16 0.73 19.21
N ALA A 215 12.98 1.33 18.34
CA ALA A 215 13.95 0.60 17.52
C ALA A 215 14.96 -0.16 18.38
N ARG A 216 15.50 0.46 19.44
CA ARG A 216 16.35 -0.24 20.43
C ARG A 216 15.64 -1.44 21.02
N TRP A 217 14.42 -1.25 21.53
CA TRP A 217 13.64 -2.33 22.11
C TRP A 217 13.38 -3.47 21.11
N ILE A 218 13.05 -3.15 19.85
CA ILE A 218 12.88 -4.17 18.78
C ILE A 218 14.17 -4.96 18.60
N LYS A 219 15.33 -4.31 18.53
CA LYS A 219 16.64 -4.95 18.34
C LYS A 219 17.02 -5.82 19.54
N ASP A 220 16.79 -5.33 20.76
CA ASP A 220 17.05 -6.06 22.00
C ASP A 220 16.19 -7.33 22.11
N ASN A 221 15.04 -7.35 21.42
CA ASN A 221 14.12 -8.49 21.34
C ASN A 221 14.22 -9.25 20.00
N GLY A 222 15.38 -9.20 19.34
CA GLY A 222 15.71 -10.04 18.18
C GLY A 222 15.06 -9.63 16.86
N GLY A 223 14.34 -8.51 16.82
CA GLY A 223 13.71 -7.99 15.60
C GLY A 223 14.68 -7.25 14.69
N ARG A 224 14.22 -7.01 13.45
CA ARG A 224 14.89 -6.15 12.47
C ARG A 224 14.09 -4.87 12.26
N VAL A 225 14.77 -3.74 12.08
CA VAL A 225 14.14 -2.42 11.96
C VAL A 225 14.37 -1.82 10.58
N ARG A 226 13.27 -1.42 9.93
CA ARG A 226 13.30 -0.56 8.75
C ARG A 226 12.57 0.76 9.00
N ILE A 227 13.13 1.86 8.51
CA ILE A 227 12.44 3.16 8.50
C ILE A 227 12.10 3.55 7.06
N ASN A 228 10.84 3.87 6.80
CA ASN A 228 10.45 4.58 5.59
C ASN A 228 10.32 6.07 5.93
N THR A 229 10.96 6.94 5.15
CA THR A 229 11.00 8.38 5.43
C THR A 229 10.97 9.21 4.13
N ASN A 230 10.54 10.44 4.24
CA ASN A 230 10.70 11.51 3.26
C ASN A 230 12.16 12.01 3.18
N GLY A 231 13.02 11.67 4.15
CA GLY A 231 14.43 12.05 4.15
C GLY A 231 14.71 13.48 4.62
N GLN A 232 13.77 14.12 5.30
CA GLN A 232 13.88 15.52 5.71
C GLN A 232 14.25 15.71 7.19
N ALA A 233 14.52 14.62 7.92
CA ALA A 233 14.71 14.67 9.37
C ALA A 233 15.89 15.57 9.78
N ASN A 234 17.03 15.52 9.07
CA ASN A 234 18.17 16.39 9.37
C ASN A 234 17.82 17.87 9.24
N LEU A 235 17.08 18.21 8.18
CA LEU A 235 16.60 19.57 7.93
C LEU A 235 15.61 20.03 9.01
N MET A 236 14.67 19.16 9.38
CA MET A 236 13.66 19.43 10.39
C MET A 236 14.26 19.65 11.79
N TYR A 237 15.26 18.86 12.18
CA TYR A 237 15.91 18.97 13.49
C TYR A 237 17.11 19.94 13.49
N GLY A 238 17.51 20.46 12.33
CA GLY A 238 18.68 21.34 12.20
C GLY A 238 20.03 20.68 12.54
N ARG A 239 20.10 19.34 12.53
CA ARG A 239 21.30 18.56 12.90
C ARG A 239 21.28 17.18 12.24
N ASN A 240 22.44 16.52 12.16
CA ASN A 240 22.52 15.15 11.64
C ASN A 240 22.03 14.12 12.67
N ILE A 241 20.94 13.42 12.37
CA ILE A 241 20.33 12.40 13.25
C ILE A 241 20.78 10.98 12.92
N LEU A 242 21.38 10.75 11.75
CA LEU A 242 21.78 9.42 11.29
C LEU A 242 22.76 8.69 12.23
N PRO A 243 23.73 9.36 12.88
CA PRO A 243 24.57 8.70 13.89
C PRO A 243 23.78 8.11 15.05
N GLU A 244 22.63 8.70 15.40
CA GLU A 244 21.79 8.22 16.51
C GLU A 244 20.96 6.98 16.13
N LEU A 245 20.83 6.70 14.84
CA LEU A 245 20.14 5.53 14.29
C LEU A 245 21.08 4.35 14.03
N GLN A 246 22.40 4.59 14.08
CA GLN A 246 23.41 3.57 13.86
C GLN A 246 23.29 2.44 14.90
N GLY A 247 23.34 1.19 14.42
CA GLY A 247 23.21 -0.01 15.26
C GLY A 247 21.77 -0.36 15.68
N ILE A 248 20.82 0.57 15.56
CA ILE A 248 19.42 0.36 15.95
C ILE A 248 18.45 0.29 14.75
N VAL A 249 18.92 0.70 13.57
CA VAL A 249 18.17 0.63 12.30
C VAL A 249 18.97 -0.19 11.30
N ASP A 250 18.36 -1.25 10.77
CA ASP A 250 19.00 -2.15 9.80
C ASP A 250 18.91 -1.62 8.36
N SER A 251 17.81 -0.93 8.03
CA SER A 251 17.61 -0.37 6.70
C SER A 251 16.77 0.90 6.71
N ILE A 252 16.98 1.77 5.71
CA ILE A 252 16.20 2.98 5.50
C ILE A 252 15.75 3.09 4.03
N SER A 253 14.46 3.35 3.84
CA SER A 253 13.84 3.62 2.54
C SER A 253 13.50 5.10 2.46
N ILE A 254 14.22 5.85 1.62
CA ILE A 254 14.10 7.30 1.51
C ILE A 254 13.30 7.66 0.25
N SER A 255 12.28 8.49 0.40
CA SER A 255 11.39 8.89 -0.68
C SER A 255 11.98 10.11 -1.42
N LEU A 256 12.71 9.86 -2.51
CA LEU A 256 13.23 10.90 -3.39
C LEU A 256 12.10 11.47 -4.24
N ASP A 257 11.31 10.58 -4.84
CA ASP A 257 10.10 10.82 -5.65
C ASP A 257 10.21 11.78 -6.86
N ALA A 258 11.25 12.60 -6.98
CA ALA A 258 11.45 13.53 -8.09
C ALA A 258 12.93 13.70 -8.47
N GLN A 259 13.15 14.01 -9.75
CA GLN A 259 14.48 14.20 -10.34
C GLN A 259 15.09 15.58 -10.10
N ASP A 260 14.28 16.56 -9.70
CA ASP A 260 14.69 17.95 -9.47
C ASP A 260 13.80 18.65 -8.43
N GLU A 261 14.27 19.79 -7.91
CA GLU A 261 13.57 20.55 -6.86
C GLU A 261 12.19 21.04 -7.33
N ARG A 262 12.07 21.47 -8.59
CA ARG A 262 10.81 22.00 -9.14
C ARG A 262 9.73 20.91 -9.14
N THR A 263 10.07 19.73 -9.61
CA THR A 263 9.19 18.56 -9.67
C THR A 263 8.87 18.09 -8.26
N TYR A 264 9.87 18.03 -7.37
CA TYR A 264 9.67 17.69 -5.95
C TYR A 264 8.67 18.63 -5.27
N LYS A 265 8.82 19.95 -5.45
CA LYS A 265 7.88 20.95 -4.92
C LYS A 265 6.46 20.74 -5.42
N THR A 266 6.32 20.33 -6.69
CA THR A 266 5.01 20.11 -7.33
C THR A 266 4.31 18.86 -6.78
N ILE A 267 5.03 17.74 -6.70
CA ILE A 267 4.44 16.44 -6.38
C ILE A 267 4.48 16.12 -4.88
N CYS A 268 5.56 16.46 -4.16
CA CYS A 268 5.74 16.16 -2.75
C CYS A 268 5.21 17.28 -1.85
N ARG A 269 5.19 18.53 -2.35
CA ARG A 269 4.67 19.72 -1.66
C ARG A 269 5.21 19.82 -0.22
N PRO A 270 6.53 19.96 -0.05
CA PRO A 270 7.15 19.99 1.27
C PRO A 270 6.79 21.25 2.04
N PHE A 271 6.67 21.13 3.36
CA PHE A 271 6.45 22.27 4.25
C PHE A 271 7.75 22.99 4.63
N LEU A 272 8.90 22.32 4.47
CA LEU A 272 10.22 22.86 4.79
C LEU A 272 10.86 23.53 3.56
N LYS A 273 11.52 24.67 3.78
CA LYS A 273 12.34 25.34 2.74
C LYS A 273 13.63 24.54 2.49
N GLY A 274 14.07 24.45 1.23
CA GLY A 274 15.26 23.67 0.87
C GLY A 274 15.10 22.16 1.06
N ALA A 275 13.86 21.67 1.02
CA ALA A 275 13.56 20.27 1.33
C ALA A 275 14.22 19.29 0.35
N TYR A 276 14.27 19.60 -0.94
CA TYR A 276 14.86 18.71 -1.94
C TYR A 276 16.36 18.54 -1.69
N GLU A 277 17.08 19.64 -1.48
CA GLU A 277 18.50 19.65 -1.13
C GLU A 277 18.73 18.90 0.18
N GLY A 278 17.85 19.09 1.16
CA GLY A 278 17.84 18.36 2.43
C GLY A 278 17.72 16.85 2.25
N VAL A 279 16.83 16.39 1.36
CA VAL A 279 16.67 14.96 1.04
C VAL A 279 17.92 14.40 0.36
N ILE A 280 18.47 15.10 -0.64
CA ILE A 280 19.71 14.68 -1.32
C ILE A 280 20.87 14.59 -0.33
N ALA A 281 21.01 15.58 0.56
CA ALA A 281 22.03 15.56 1.61
C ALA A 281 21.82 14.40 2.60
N PHE A 282 20.57 14.13 2.98
CA PHE A 282 20.23 13.03 3.87
C PHE A 282 20.55 11.66 3.25
N ILE A 283 20.23 11.45 1.97
CA ILE A 283 20.56 10.21 1.25
C ILE A 283 22.08 10.00 1.21
N ARG A 284 22.84 11.04 0.84
CA ARG A 284 24.30 11.00 0.77
C ARG A 284 24.93 10.61 2.11
N GLU A 285 24.37 11.12 3.20
CA GLU A 285 24.89 10.89 4.55
C GLU A 285 24.47 9.52 5.11
N ALA A 286 23.30 9.01 4.74
CA ALA A 286 22.72 7.78 5.29
C ALA A 286 23.63 6.56 5.13
N GLY A 287 24.32 6.43 3.98
CA GLY A 287 25.19 5.28 3.69
C GLY A 287 26.40 5.16 4.63
N LYS A 288 26.73 6.19 5.41
CA LYS A 288 27.82 6.15 6.40
C LYS A 288 27.40 5.48 7.71
N TYR A 289 26.11 5.44 8.01
CA TYR A 289 25.58 5.05 9.32
C TYR A 289 24.60 3.87 9.26
N ILE A 290 23.86 3.75 8.16
CA ILE A 290 22.84 2.72 7.97
C ILE A 290 23.34 1.66 6.99
N PRO A 291 23.32 0.36 7.34
CA PRO A 291 23.87 -0.70 6.49
C PRO A 291 23.19 -0.79 5.12
N ASP A 292 21.89 -0.54 5.06
CA ASP A 292 21.09 -0.69 3.85
C ASP A 292 20.25 0.57 3.58
N VAL A 293 20.67 1.33 2.55
CA VAL A 293 19.98 2.54 2.10
C VAL A 293 19.36 2.29 0.73
N THR A 294 18.04 2.53 0.65
CA THR A 294 17.29 2.43 -0.59
C THR A 294 16.55 3.72 -0.86
N VAL A 295 16.76 4.29 -2.05
CA VAL A 295 15.95 5.38 -2.57
C VAL A 295 14.73 4.82 -3.27
N THR A 296 13.58 5.43 -3.00
CA THR A 296 12.30 5.09 -3.62
C THR A 296 11.73 6.26 -4.40
N VAL A 297 11.04 5.90 -5.49
CA VAL A 297 10.34 6.83 -6.38
C VAL A 297 9.01 6.22 -6.76
N VAL A 298 7.93 7.00 -6.72
CA VAL A 298 6.65 6.64 -7.35
C VAL A 298 6.69 7.07 -8.82
N ASP A 299 6.29 6.22 -9.75
CA ASP A 299 6.13 6.56 -11.18
C ASP A 299 4.89 7.45 -11.46
N ALA A 300 4.74 8.51 -10.68
CA ALA A 300 3.67 9.48 -10.83
C ALA A 300 3.85 10.34 -12.10
N PRO A 301 2.77 10.86 -12.70
CA PRO A 301 2.85 11.74 -13.87
C PRO A 301 3.79 12.93 -13.63
N GLY A 302 4.72 13.15 -14.57
CA GLY A 302 5.72 14.22 -14.52
C GLY A 302 7.04 13.86 -13.82
N VAL A 303 7.16 12.65 -13.26
CA VAL A 303 8.41 12.15 -12.67
C VAL A 303 9.28 11.48 -13.74
N ASP A 304 10.52 11.91 -13.85
CA ASP A 304 11.55 11.24 -14.65
C ASP A 304 12.21 10.13 -13.82
N VAL A 305 11.70 8.90 -13.98
CA VAL A 305 12.15 7.73 -13.24
C VAL A 305 13.60 7.37 -13.56
N GLU A 306 14.03 7.50 -14.82
CA GLU A 306 15.41 7.15 -15.20
C GLU A 306 16.39 8.17 -14.63
N ARG A 307 16.08 9.47 -14.67
CA ARG A 307 16.92 10.46 -14.01
C ARG A 307 16.99 10.25 -12.50
N CYS A 308 15.89 9.87 -11.84
CA CYS A 308 15.95 9.52 -10.42
C CYS A 308 16.83 8.31 -10.13
N LYS A 309 16.82 7.32 -11.02
CA LYS A 309 17.67 6.13 -10.93
C LYS A 309 19.15 6.48 -11.11
N GLU A 310 19.46 7.42 -12.00
CA GLU A 310 20.82 7.98 -12.11
C GLU A 310 21.26 8.68 -10.83
N ILE A 311 20.40 9.51 -10.22
CA ILE A 311 20.71 10.16 -8.93
C ILE A 311 21.02 9.11 -7.85
N ALA A 312 20.25 8.02 -7.78
CA ALA A 312 20.53 6.94 -6.82
C ALA A 312 21.89 6.25 -7.09
N ARG A 313 22.28 6.07 -8.36
CA ARG A 313 23.60 5.56 -8.74
C ARG A 313 24.72 6.53 -8.37
N GLU A 314 24.56 7.82 -8.66
CA GLU A 314 25.52 8.88 -8.31
C GLU A 314 25.75 8.96 -6.80
N LEU A 315 24.71 8.69 -6.00
CA LEU A 315 24.77 8.64 -4.54
C LEU A 315 25.17 7.27 -3.97
N ASN A 316 25.46 6.28 -4.83
CA ASN A 316 25.84 4.92 -4.47
C ASN A 316 24.84 4.22 -3.51
N VAL A 317 23.55 4.33 -3.79
CA VAL A 317 22.46 3.72 -3.02
C VAL A 317 21.55 2.88 -3.90
N ARG A 318 20.82 1.93 -3.29
CA ARG A 318 19.87 1.09 -4.04
C ARG A 318 18.69 1.92 -4.52
N PHE A 319 18.08 1.51 -5.63
CA PHE A 319 16.88 2.14 -6.18
C PHE A 319 15.72 1.16 -6.19
N ARG A 320 14.53 1.62 -5.80
CA ARG A 320 13.28 0.86 -5.90
C ARG A 320 12.16 1.74 -6.46
N LEU A 321 11.63 1.32 -7.59
CA LEU A 321 10.43 1.92 -8.18
C LEU A 321 9.17 1.45 -7.44
N ARG A 322 8.25 2.37 -7.21
CA ARG A 322 6.89 2.11 -6.71
C ARG A 322 5.90 2.51 -7.81
N ARG A 323 4.86 1.70 -7.97
CA ARG A 323 3.79 1.97 -8.93
C ARG A 323 2.80 2.98 -8.34
N TYR A 324 2.45 3.98 -9.13
CA TYR A 324 1.44 4.98 -8.81
C TYR A 324 0.10 4.29 -8.58
N ASN A 325 -0.63 4.76 -7.56
CA ASN A 325 -1.89 4.17 -7.07
C ASN A 325 -1.83 2.73 -6.53
N LEU A 326 -0.63 2.12 -6.42
CA LEU A 326 -0.44 0.85 -5.74
C LEU A 326 0.33 1.05 -4.43
N VAL A 327 -0.34 0.76 -3.31
CA VAL A 327 0.19 0.91 -1.94
C VAL A 327 0.25 -0.44 -1.21
N GLY A 328 1.25 -0.62 -0.35
CA GLY A 328 1.52 -1.86 0.41
C GLY A 328 2.53 -2.78 -0.29
#